data_AF-A0A357IXH1-F1
#
_entry.id   AF-A0A357IXH1-F1
#
_cell.length_a   1.000
_cell.length_b   1.000
_cell.length_c   1.000
_cell.angle_alpha   90.00
_cell.angle_beta   90.00
_cell.angle_gamma   90.00
#
_symmetry.space_group_name_H-M   'P 1'
#
loop_
_entity.id
_entity.type
_entity.pdbx_description
1 polymer ?
#
loop_
_entity_poly.entity_id
_entity_poly.type
_entity_poly.pdbx_seq_one_letter_code
_entity_poly.pdbx_strand_id
1 'polypeptide(L)'
;MLIGKRILIMISFSLLVLLPGISCNTETRTREDCEELLTLYTGFLFLRYEDIRTNPDLAGSQRNSARIETNYSFFLLVEDYEDCLEEAPKMPGFL
;
A
#
# COMPACT_ATOMS: atom_id res chain seq x y z
N MET A 1 -8.24 0.29 -27.93
CA MET A 1 -7.51 1.29 -27.12
C MET A 1 -7.41 0.89 -25.63
N LEU A 2 -7.08 -0.36 -25.31
CA LEU A 2 -7.06 -0.87 -23.91
C LEU A 2 -5.65 -0.89 -23.27
N ILE A 3 -4.60 -0.83 -24.08
CA ILE A 3 -3.20 -0.91 -23.61
C ILE A 3 -2.79 0.36 -22.86
N GLY A 4 -3.23 1.54 -23.32
CA GLY A 4 -2.92 2.82 -22.68
C GLY A 4 -3.50 2.98 -21.27
N LYS A 5 -4.65 2.33 -20.98
CA LYS A 5 -5.27 2.35 -19.64
C LYS A 5 -4.49 1.51 -18.62
N ARG A 6 -3.96 0.36 -19.05
CA ARG A 6 -3.20 -0.57 -18.19
C ARG A 6 -1.83 -0.01 -17.81
N ILE A 7 -1.18 0.71 -18.72
CA ILE A 7 0.10 1.41 -18.45
C ILE A 7 -0.11 2.54 -17.42
N LEU A 8 -1.23 3.28 -17.51
CA LEU A 8 -1.52 4.37 -16.57
C LEU A 8 -1.66 3.86 -15.13
N ILE A 9 -2.35 2.72 -14.92
CA ILE A 9 -2.54 2.11 -13.59
C ILE A 9 -1.21 1.60 -13.02
N MET A 10 -0.33 1.02 -13.85
CA MET A 10 0.99 0.56 -13.38
C MET A 10 1.97 1.70 -13.10
N ILE A 11 1.91 2.80 -13.86
CA ILE A 11 2.72 4.00 -13.55
C ILE A 11 2.22 4.63 -12.25
N SER A 12 0.91 4.68 -12.02
CA SER A 12 0.34 5.08 -10.73
C SER A 12 0.77 4.14 -9.59
N PHE A 13 0.91 2.84 -9.84
CA PHE A 13 1.36 1.84 -8.86
C PHE A 13 2.81 2.09 -8.40
N SER A 14 3.73 2.31 -9.33
CA SER A 14 5.12 2.65 -9.01
C SER A 14 5.24 4.02 -8.34
N LEU A 15 4.39 4.99 -8.70
CA LEU A 15 4.38 6.30 -8.05
C LEU A 15 3.83 6.21 -6.61
N LEU A 16 2.77 5.44 -6.36
CA LEU A 16 2.17 5.30 -5.03
C LEU A 16 3.07 4.54 -4.04
N VAL A 17 3.85 3.57 -4.51
CA VAL A 17 4.83 2.83 -3.70
C VAL A 17 6.06 3.70 -3.38
N LEU A 18 6.34 4.75 -4.17
CA LEU A 18 7.47 5.67 -3.95
C LEU A 18 7.11 6.91 -3.12
N LEU A 19 5.82 7.20 -2.89
CA LEU A 19 5.40 8.38 -2.15
C LEU A 19 5.75 8.39 -0.64
N PRO A 20 5.82 7.28 0.11
CA PRO A 20 6.18 7.36 1.53
C PRO A 20 7.69 7.57 1.75
N GLY A 21 8.52 7.38 0.71
CA GLY A 21 9.98 7.54 0.79
C GLY A 21 10.53 8.91 0.38
N ILE A 22 9.71 9.80 -0.21
CA ILE A 22 10.20 11.06 -0.79
C ILE A 22 9.82 12.31 0.02
N SER A 23 8.86 12.24 0.94
CA SER A 23 8.56 13.37 1.84
C SER A 23 9.40 13.33 3.11
N CYS A 24 10.62 13.84 2.99
CA CYS A 24 11.39 14.60 3.98
C CYS A 24 11.12 14.35 5.48
N ASN A 25 11.95 13.46 6.04
CA ASN A 25 12.73 13.46 7.29
C ASN A 25 12.82 14.72 8.21
N THR A 26 11.79 15.55 8.34
CA THR A 26 11.76 16.70 9.29
C THR A 26 10.45 16.89 10.03
N GLU A 27 9.36 16.24 9.61
CA GLU A 27 8.09 16.27 10.34
C GLU A 27 7.96 15.01 11.20
N THR A 28 7.76 15.20 12.50
CA THR A 28 7.44 14.11 13.42
C THR A 28 6.09 13.53 13.01
N ARG A 29 6.08 12.35 12.39
CA ARG A 29 4.84 11.63 12.06
C ARG A 29 4.06 11.38 13.34
N THR A 30 2.77 11.66 13.30
CA THR A 30 1.85 11.32 14.39
C THR A 30 1.33 9.90 14.22
N ARG A 31 0.78 9.34 15.29
CA ARG A 31 0.08 8.06 15.23
C ARG A 31 -1.08 8.07 14.24
N GLU A 32 -1.80 9.20 14.14
CA GLU A 32 -2.92 9.38 13.21
C GLU A 32 -2.44 9.28 11.75
N ASP A 33 -1.29 9.87 11.42
CA ASP A 33 -0.68 9.74 10.08
C ASP A 33 -0.36 8.28 9.73
N CYS A 34 0.15 7.50 10.69
CA CYS A 34 0.42 6.08 10.50
C CYS A 34 -0.88 5.27 10.28
N GLU A 35 -1.94 5.58 11.03
CA GLU A 35 -3.25 4.91 10.92
C GLU A 35 -3.95 5.25 9.59
N GLU A 36 -3.83 6.50 9.11
CA GLU A 36 -4.31 6.92 7.80
C GLU A 36 -3.56 6.19 6.66
N LEU A 37 -2.23 6.10 6.76
CA LEU A 37 -1.41 5.37 5.81
C LEU A 37 -1.83 3.90 5.75
N LEU A 38 -1.92 3.22 6.89
CA LEU A 38 -2.38 1.84 6.96
C LEU A 38 -3.76 1.67 6.32
N THR A 39 -4.69 2.56 6.61
CA THR A 39 -6.06 2.51 6.08
C THR A 39 -6.08 2.64 4.56
N LEU A 40 -5.36 3.61 4.00
CA LEU A 40 -5.32 3.87 2.56
C LEU A 40 -4.69 2.72 1.79
N TYR A 41 -3.53 2.22 2.25
CA TYR A 41 -2.85 1.11 1.59
C TYR A 41 -3.62 -0.21 1.73
N THR A 42 -4.24 -0.47 2.88
CA THR A 42 -5.08 -1.67 3.08
C THR A 42 -6.29 -1.66 2.15
N GLY A 43 -6.97 -0.51 2.03
CA GLY A 43 -8.09 -0.35 1.11
C GLY A 43 -7.69 -0.58 -0.36
N PHE A 44 -6.52 -0.07 -0.75
CA PHE A 44 -5.98 -0.30 -2.10
C PHE A 44 -5.66 -1.78 -2.36
N LEU A 45 -4.99 -2.46 -1.42
CA LEU A 45 -4.67 -3.88 -1.54
C LEU A 45 -5.92 -4.75 -1.60
N PHE A 46 -6.97 -4.38 -0.85
CA PHE A 46 -8.27 -5.03 -0.94
C PHE A 46 -8.90 -4.91 -2.32
N LEU A 47 -8.90 -3.71 -2.91
CA LEU A 47 -9.41 -3.50 -4.27
C LEU A 47 -8.60 -4.29 -5.30
N ARG A 48 -7.27 -4.35 -5.15
CA ARG A 48 -6.41 -5.16 -6.02
C ARG A 48 -6.72 -6.65 -5.90
N TYR A 49 -6.94 -7.15 -4.68
CA TYR A 49 -7.33 -8.53 -4.44
C TYR A 49 -8.66 -8.87 -5.14
N GLU A 50 -9.66 -7.99 -5.03
CA GLU A 50 -10.95 -8.18 -5.69
C GLU A 50 -10.86 -8.12 -7.22
N ASP A 51 -10.04 -7.24 -7.78
CA ASP A 51 -9.75 -7.24 -9.23
C ASP A 51 -9.10 -8.56 -9.66
N ILE A 52 -8.06 -9.03 -8.94
CA ILE A 52 -7.42 -10.31 -9.22
C ILE A 52 -8.43 -11.47 -9.15
N ARG A 53 -9.42 -11.40 -8.26
CA ARG A 53 -10.46 -12.43 -8.09
C ARG A 53 -11.51 -12.41 -9.18
N THR A 54 -11.96 -11.24 -9.60
CA THR A 54 -13.14 -11.09 -10.48
C THR A 54 -12.81 -10.80 -11.94
N ASN A 55 -11.59 -10.36 -12.25
CA ASN A 55 -11.21 -9.94 -13.59
C ASN A 55 -11.10 -11.14 -14.55
N PRO A 56 -11.93 -11.22 -15.60
CA PRO A 56 -11.93 -12.34 -16.54
C PRO A 56 -10.72 -12.30 -17.50
N ASP A 57 -10.06 -11.15 -17.66
CA ASP A 57 -8.93 -10.98 -18.57
C ASP A 57 -7.61 -11.55 -18.00
N LEU A 58 -7.57 -11.90 -16.71
CA LEU A 58 -6.38 -12.45 -16.06
C LEU A 58 -6.30 -13.96 -16.25
N ALA A 59 -5.28 -14.39 -17.00
CA ALA A 59 -4.92 -15.80 -17.12
C ALA A 59 -4.50 -16.39 -15.75
N GLY A 60 -4.65 -17.71 -15.57
CA GLY A 60 -4.39 -18.37 -14.28
C GLY A 60 -2.98 -18.12 -13.71
N SER A 61 -1.95 -18.11 -14.55
CA SER A 61 -0.57 -17.81 -14.13
C SER A 61 -0.40 -16.37 -13.67
N GLN A 62 -0.97 -15.40 -14.40
CA GLN A 62 -0.95 -13.98 -14.05
C GLN A 62 -1.71 -13.72 -12.74
N ARG A 63 -2.86 -14.37 -12.57
CA ARG A 63 -3.66 -14.32 -11.35
C ARG A 63 -2.88 -14.82 -10.15
N ASN A 64 -2.17 -15.94 -10.30
CA ASN A 64 -1.35 -16.47 -9.22
C ASN A 64 -0.18 -15.55 -8.87
N SER A 65 0.52 -14.99 -9.87
CA SER A 65 1.59 -14.00 -9.65
C SER A 65 1.07 -12.77 -8.91
N ALA A 66 -0.02 -12.17 -9.41
CA ALA A 66 -0.61 -10.98 -8.83
C ALA A 66 -1.11 -11.22 -7.39
N ARG A 67 -1.62 -12.42 -7.10
CA ARG A 67 -2.01 -12.82 -5.73
C ARG A 67 -0.80 -12.90 -4.80
N ILE A 68 0.29 -13.53 -5.25
CA ILE A 68 1.54 -13.62 -4.47
C ILE A 68 2.09 -12.22 -4.19
N GLU A 69 2.17 -11.37 -5.21
CA GLU A 69 2.61 -9.98 -5.07
C GLU A 69 1.73 -9.20 -4.09
N THR A 70 0.41 -9.30 -4.20
CA THR A 70 -0.52 -8.58 -3.32
C THR A 70 -0.39 -9.04 -1.87
N ASN A 71 -0.22 -10.34 -1.63
CA ASN A 71 0.03 -10.88 -0.29
C ASN A 71 1.37 -10.39 0.28
N TYR A 72 2.42 -10.34 -0.54
CA TYR A 72 3.72 -9.83 -0.13
C TYR A 72 3.66 -8.32 0.19
N SER A 73 2.94 -7.54 -0.62
CA SER A 73 2.70 -6.12 -0.34
C SER A 73 1.92 -5.89 0.96
N PHE A 74 0.99 -6.78 1.32
CA PHE A 74 0.29 -6.71 2.60
C PHE A 74 1.25 -6.92 3.79
N PHE A 75 2.17 -7.87 3.66
CA PHE A 75 3.18 -8.11 4.70
C PHE A 75 4.08 -6.89 4.91
N LEU A 76 4.60 -6.30 3.82
CA LEU A 76 5.43 -5.09 3.89
C LEU A 76 4.68 -3.89 4.50
N LEU A 77 3.39 -3.72 4.18
CA LEU A 77 2.58 -2.66 4.77
C LEU A 77 2.48 -2.77 6.29
N VAL A 78 2.38 -3.99 6.82
CA VAL A 78 2.33 -4.21 8.27
C VAL A 78 3.66 -3.82 8.90
N GLU A 79 4.79 -4.21 8.29
CA GLU A 79 6.13 -3.81 8.75
C GLU A 79 6.30 -2.28 8.72
N ASP A 80 5.96 -1.62 7.60
CA ASP A 80 6.04 -0.16 7.47
C ASP A 80 5.17 0.58 8.51
N TYR A 81 4.01 0.01 8.86
CA TYR A 81 3.13 0.58 9.89
C TYR A 81 3.71 0.40 11.30
N GLU A 82 4.30 -0.76 11.61
CA GLU A 82 4.99 -1.00 12.88
C GLU A 82 6.16 -0.04 13.04
N ASP A 83 7.01 0.12 12.02
CA ASP A 83 8.11 1.09 12.00
C ASP A 83 7.61 2.52 12.20
N CYS A 84 6.52 2.90 11.52
CA CYS A 84 5.90 4.22 11.69
C CYS A 84 5.44 4.47 13.13
N LEU A 85 4.86 3.46 13.80
CA LEU A 85 4.43 3.56 15.19
C LEU A 85 5.59 3.66 16.18
N GLU A 86 6.74 3.04 15.89
CA GLU A 86 7.94 3.15 16.72
C GLU A 86 8.55 4.55 16.67
N GLU A 87 8.52 5.19 15.49
CA GLU A 87 9.00 6.55 15.26
C GLU A 87 8.02 7.63 15.76
N ALA A 88 6.71 7.33 15.77
CA ALA A 88 5.70 8.27 16.22
C ALA A 88 5.84 8.56 17.73
N PRO A 89 5.82 9.84 18.15
CA PRO A 89 5.96 10.20 19.55
C PRO A 89 4.79 9.60 20.33
N LYS A 90 5.12 8.78 21.33
CA LYS A 90 4.14 8.28 22.29
C LYS A 90 3.46 9.50 22.91
N MET A 91 2.14 9.63 22.72
CA MET A 91 1.37 10.62 23.47
C MET A 91 1.74 10.44 24.95
N PRO A 92 2.08 11.52 25.69
CA PRO A 92 2.29 11.41 27.12
C PRO A 92 0.99 10.85 27.71
N GLY A 93 1.04 9.61 28.19
CA GLY A 93 -0.05 9.02 28.92
C GLY A 93 -0.34 9.91 30.12
N PHE A 94 -1.60 10.31 30.28
CA PHE A 94 -2.06 10.85 31.56
C PHE A 94 -1.92 9.73 32.61
N LEU A 95 -0.83 9.76 33.37
CA LEU A 95 -0.64 9.05 34.63
C LEU A 95 -0.36 10.10 35.72
#